data_AF-A0A2G5V0G4-F1
#
_entry.id   AF-A0A2G5V0G4-F1
#
_cell.length_a   1.000
_cell.length_b   1.000
_cell.length_c   1.000
_cell.angle_alpha   90.00
_cell.angle_beta   90.00
_cell.angle_gamma   90.00
#
_symmetry.space_group_name_H-M   'P 1'
#
loop_
_entity.id
_entity.type
_entity.pdbx_description
1 polymer ?
#
loop_
_entity_poly.entity_id
_entity_poly.type
_entity_poly.pdbx_seq_one_letter_code
_entity_poly.pdbx_strand_id
1 'polypeptide(L)'
;MCVGLINAQSHYVAPRNGRPGGPMGQILDDIDAERANVEHLRQRSIREIKRAIRQREDLENDRLEETMTFAAVAASHPITVARALMQFGFEPFEKAVGSKYYFFGPPTLFFPNLFSYMKQLYTTRGFLTLLTGLDSAICIRFFSSIIDSAVWNAMDNFVGEVNTDLRKKQSLENSVRIAVKLVVTDCVVKTITRPFKVVMLRQIACIIENRAVFSTLQGIEYGWKAGWTDLYT
;
A
#
# COMPACT_ATOMS: atom_id res chain seq x y z
N MET A 1 -5.79 20.66 9.70
CA MET A 1 -6.26 20.88 11.09
C MET A 1 -5.04 21.21 11.94
N CYS A 2 -4.92 22.48 12.33
CA CYS A 2 -3.81 22.98 13.11
C CYS A 2 -4.04 22.61 14.57
N VAL A 3 -3.36 21.59 15.07
CA VAL A 3 -3.28 21.35 16.52
C VAL A 3 -2.31 22.40 17.06
N GLY A 4 -2.88 23.52 17.51
CA GLY A 4 -2.18 24.52 18.31
C GLY A 4 -1.64 23.84 19.56
N LEU A 5 -0.37 23.47 19.52
CA LEU A 5 0.37 23.12 20.72
C LEU A 5 0.46 24.39 21.57
N ILE A 6 -0.40 24.44 22.58
CA ILE A 6 -0.27 25.32 23.74
C ILE A 6 1.08 24.95 24.38
N ASN A 7 2.14 25.56 23.88
CA ASN A 7 3.44 25.59 24.53
C ASN A 7 3.33 26.62 25.65
N ALA A 8 2.58 26.29 26.69
CA ALA A 8 2.64 26.99 27.97
C ALA A 8 3.97 26.59 28.63
N GLN A 9 5.08 27.08 28.09
CA GLN A 9 6.31 27.24 28.83
C GLN A 9 6.03 28.29 29.91
N SER A 10 5.47 27.84 31.03
CA SER A 10 5.51 28.59 32.27
C SER A 10 6.95 28.54 32.76
N HIS A 11 7.79 29.38 32.15
CA HIS A 11 9.10 29.71 32.72
C HIS A 11 8.81 30.40 34.05
N TYR A 12 8.95 29.65 35.15
CA TYR A 12 8.89 30.21 36.48
C TYR A 12 10.14 31.07 36.68
N VAL A 13 10.00 32.38 36.42
CA VAL A 13 11.02 33.36 36.78
C VAL A 13 10.86 33.62 38.26
N ALA A 14 11.76 33.08 39.08
CA ALA A 14 11.77 33.37 40.50
C ALA A 14 11.88 34.90 40.70
N PRO A 15 11.03 35.53 41.54
CA PRO A 15 11.12 36.96 41.80
C PRO A 15 12.47 37.25 42.46
N ARG A 16 13.33 37.99 41.74
CA ARG A 16 14.71 38.31 42.15
C ARG A 16 14.81 39.45 43.17
N ASN A 17 13.68 39.98 43.63
CA ASN A 17 13.65 41.15 44.51
C ASN A 17 13.59 40.70 45.99
N GLY A 18 14.74 40.80 46.67
CA GLY A 18 14.83 40.68 48.14
C GLY A 18 15.54 39.45 48.68
N ARG A 19 16.65 39.01 48.09
CA ARG A 19 17.43 37.86 48.61
C ARG A 19 18.28 38.27 49.82
N PRO A 20 18.20 37.58 50.97
CA PRO A 20 19.08 37.83 52.11
C PRO A 20 20.50 37.37 51.78
N GLY A 21 21.48 38.29 51.83
CA GLY A 21 22.90 37.98 51.67
C GLY A 21 23.43 37.25 52.91
N GLY A 22 23.41 35.92 52.89
CA GLY A 22 23.85 35.06 53.98
C GLY A 22 23.76 33.57 53.61
N PRO A 23 24.12 32.64 54.51
CA PRO A 23 24.16 31.19 54.22
C PRO A 23 22.82 30.62 53.74
N MET A 24 21.70 31.27 54.08
CA MET A 24 20.35 30.91 53.63
C MET A 24 20.12 31.20 52.13
N GLY A 25 20.81 32.19 51.55
CA GLY A 25 20.72 32.50 50.13
C GLY A 25 21.36 31.43 49.23
N GLN A 26 22.46 30.83 49.68
CA GLN A 26 23.12 29.72 48.97
C GLN A 26 22.25 28.45 48.95
N ILE A 27 21.62 28.13 50.08
CA ILE A 27 20.70 26.99 50.19
C ILE A 27 19.49 27.14 49.24
N LEU A 28 18.95 28.36 49.11
CA LEU A 28 17.85 28.63 48.18
C LEU A 28 18.27 28.50 46.71
N ASP A 29 19.48 28.94 46.36
CA ASP A 29 20.02 28.78 45.00
C ASP A 29 20.30 27.30 44.67
N ASP A 30 20.75 26.50 45.65
CA ASP A 30 20.94 25.05 45.48
C ASP A 30 19.60 24.32 45.28
N ILE A 31 18.55 24.70 46.02
CA ILE A 31 17.19 24.15 45.86
C ILE A 31 16.61 24.51 44.48
N ASP A 32 16.81 25.75 44.02
CA ASP A 32 16.37 26.19 42.69
C ASP A 32 17.10 25.44 41.57
N ALA A 33 18.41 25.19 41.75
CA ALA A 33 19.21 24.39 40.82
C ALA A 33 18.75 22.92 40.76
N GLU A 34 18.46 22.31 41.91
CA GLU A 34 17.94 20.94 41.99
C GLU A 34 16.56 20.83 41.33
N ARG A 35 15.69 21.81 41.55
CA ARG A 35 14.36 21.88 40.93
C ARG A 35 14.42 22.03 39.41
N ALA A 36 15.34 22.85 38.91
CA ALA A 36 15.58 23.00 37.47
C ALA A 36 16.10 21.69 36.83
N ASN A 37 16.97 20.95 37.55
CA ASN A 37 17.45 19.65 37.11
C ASN A 37 16.30 18.62 37.01
N VAL A 38 15.42 18.56 38.02
CA VAL A 38 14.24 17.68 38.03
C VAL A 38 13.29 17.98 36.87
N GLU A 39 13.03 19.25 36.56
CA GLU A 39 12.13 19.61 35.46
C GLU A 39 12.74 19.27 34.09
N HIS A 40 14.05 19.43 33.92
CA HIS A 40 14.74 19.00 32.69
C HIS A 40 14.70 17.47 32.51
N LEU A 41 14.83 16.69 33.60
CA LEU A 41 14.64 15.22 33.57
C LEU A 41 13.20 14.86 33.18
N ARG A 42 12.21 15.56 33.71
CA ARG A 42 10.80 15.40 33.34
C ARG A 42 10.54 15.73 31.86
N GLN A 43 11.17 16.77 31.33
CA GLN A 43 11.06 17.11 29.91
C GLN A 43 11.75 16.09 29.00
N ARG A 44 12.82 15.43 29.45
CA ARG A 44 13.42 14.30 28.73
C ARG A 44 12.47 13.10 28.72
N SER A 45 11.92 12.71 29.86
CA SER A 45 11.01 11.56 29.94
C SER A 45 9.73 11.78 29.12
N ILE A 46 9.14 12.98 29.14
CA ILE A 46 7.97 13.31 28.30
C ILE A 46 8.30 13.21 26.81
N ARG A 47 9.50 13.63 26.38
CA ARG A 47 9.91 13.53 24.97
C ARG A 47 10.09 12.07 24.54
N GLU A 48 10.68 11.25 25.41
CA GLU A 48 10.85 9.82 25.15
C GLU A 48 9.50 9.10 25.08
N ILE A 49 8.59 9.37 26.01
CA ILE A 49 7.22 8.82 26.00
C ILE A 49 6.47 9.25 24.73
N LYS A 50 6.56 10.52 24.33
CA LYS A 50 5.93 11.02 23.09
C LYS A 50 6.48 10.34 21.84
N ARG A 51 7.80 10.08 21.78
CA ARG A 51 8.42 9.34 20.68
C ARG A 51 7.95 7.88 20.65
N ALA A 52 7.87 7.24 21.82
CA ALA A 52 7.40 5.86 21.93
C ALA A 52 5.93 5.71 21.53
N ILE A 53 5.06 6.65 21.90
CA ILE A 53 3.65 6.67 21.48
C ILE A 53 3.55 6.84 19.96
N ARG A 54 4.28 7.79 19.38
CA ARG A 54 4.29 8.03 17.94
C ARG A 54 4.77 6.80 17.15
N GLN A 55 5.86 6.17 17.59
CA GLN A 55 6.34 4.94 16.96
C GLN A 55 5.34 3.78 17.01
N ARG A 56 4.53 3.69 18.07
CA ARG A 56 3.46 2.68 18.16
C ARG A 56 2.32 2.99 17.20
N GLU A 57 1.92 4.26 17.10
CA GLU A 57 0.88 4.71 16.19
C GLU A 57 1.31 4.52 14.72
N ASP A 58 2.56 4.84 14.38
CA ASP A 58 3.11 4.63 13.03
C ASP A 58 3.10 3.13 12.67
N LEU A 59 3.52 2.25 13.58
CA LEU A 59 3.53 0.80 13.34
C LEU A 59 2.11 0.20 13.25
N GLU A 60 1.14 0.74 13.99
CA GLU A 60 -0.26 0.34 13.88
C GLU A 60 -0.84 0.78 12.54
N ASN A 61 -0.55 2.00 12.09
CA ASN A 61 -0.95 2.49 10.78
C ASN A 61 -0.35 1.66 9.65
N ASP A 62 0.95 1.34 9.70
CA ASP A 62 1.61 0.49 8.70
C ASP A 62 0.92 -0.89 8.60
N ARG A 63 0.60 -1.50 9.75
CA ARG A 63 -0.10 -2.78 9.78
C ARG A 63 -1.54 -2.67 9.25
N LEU A 64 -2.24 -1.59 9.57
CA LEU A 64 -3.58 -1.32 9.05
C LEU A 64 -3.56 -1.11 7.53
N GLU A 65 -2.58 -0.39 7.00
CA GLU A 65 -2.39 -0.21 5.57
C GLU A 65 -2.10 -1.55 4.87
N GLU A 66 -1.18 -2.36 5.41
CA GLU A 66 -0.88 -3.69 4.88
C GLU A 66 -2.14 -4.57 4.84
N THR A 67 -2.84 -4.70 5.98
CA THR A 67 -4.07 -5.50 6.06
C THR A 67 -5.17 -5.01 5.14
N MET A 68 -5.37 -3.70 5.02
CA MET A 68 -6.33 -3.11 4.11
C MET A 68 -5.96 -3.39 2.65
N THR A 69 -4.68 -3.36 2.30
CA THR A 69 -4.25 -3.68 0.92
C THR A 69 -4.48 -5.14 0.58
N PHE A 70 -4.19 -6.08 1.48
CA PHE A 70 -4.49 -7.50 1.25
C PHE A 70 -6.00 -7.76 1.16
N ALA A 71 -6.79 -7.12 2.02
CA ALA A 71 -8.24 -7.19 1.95
C ALA A 71 -8.78 -6.62 0.62
N ALA A 72 -8.23 -5.50 0.15
CA ALA A 72 -8.59 -4.91 -1.13
C ALA A 72 -8.22 -5.81 -2.32
N VAL A 73 -7.06 -6.48 -2.26
CA VAL A 73 -6.67 -7.49 -3.27
C VAL A 73 -7.67 -8.64 -3.27
N ALA A 74 -7.98 -9.23 -2.12
CA ALA A 74 -8.94 -10.32 -2.03
C ALA A 74 -10.35 -9.94 -2.53
N ALA A 75 -10.82 -8.73 -2.20
CA ALA A 75 -12.12 -8.22 -2.63
C ALA A 75 -12.18 -7.90 -4.14
N SER A 76 -11.08 -7.43 -4.72
CA SER A 76 -10.99 -7.09 -6.16
C SER A 76 -10.55 -8.26 -7.04
N HIS A 77 -10.07 -9.35 -6.45
CA HIS A 77 -9.59 -10.53 -7.17
C HIS A 77 -10.64 -11.17 -8.08
N PRO A 78 -11.92 -11.36 -7.66
CA PRO A 78 -12.97 -11.91 -8.52
C PRO A 78 -13.17 -11.10 -9.82
N ILE A 79 -13.05 -9.78 -9.73
CA ILE A 79 -13.15 -8.86 -10.87
C ILE A 79 -11.97 -9.09 -11.82
N THR A 80 -10.77 -9.24 -11.27
CA THR A 80 -9.55 -9.51 -12.06
C THR A 80 -9.64 -10.84 -12.79
N VAL A 81 -10.11 -11.90 -12.12
CA VAL A 81 -10.33 -13.22 -12.72
C VAL A 81 -11.36 -13.14 -13.84
N ALA A 82 -12.49 -12.49 -13.62
CA ALA A 82 -13.52 -12.35 -14.65
C ALA A 82 -13.03 -11.54 -15.86
N ARG A 83 -12.26 -10.47 -15.65
CA ARG A 83 -11.65 -9.70 -16.75
C ARG A 83 -10.65 -10.53 -17.54
N ALA A 84 -9.81 -11.32 -16.87
CA ALA A 84 -8.86 -12.21 -17.53
C ALA A 84 -9.58 -13.30 -18.34
N LEU A 85 -10.63 -13.91 -17.78
CA LEU A 85 -11.43 -14.91 -18.49
C LEU A 85 -12.13 -14.34 -19.73
N MET A 86 -12.69 -13.13 -19.63
CA MET A 86 -13.25 -12.42 -20.79
C MET A 86 -12.18 -12.13 -21.85
N GLN A 87 -10.96 -11.77 -21.45
CA GLN A 87 -9.85 -11.55 -22.39
C GLN A 87 -9.39 -12.83 -23.08
N PHE A 88 -9.45 -13.97 -22.40
CA PHE A 88 -9.17 -15.28 -23.01
C PHE A 88 -10.28 -15.75 -23.97
N GLY A 89 -11.40 -15.02 -24.07
CA GLY A 89 -12.53 -15.41 -24.91
C GLY A 89 -13.31 -16.60 -24.33
N PHE A 90 -13.24 -16.83 -23.02
CA PHE A 90 -14.03 -17.86 -22.37
C PHE A 90 -15.50 -17.44 -22.30
N GLU A 91 -16.29 -17.88 -23.28
CA GLU A 91 -17.73 -17.58 -23.40
C GLU A 91 -18.61 -18.83 -23.24
N PRO A 92 -18.64 -19.45 -22.04
CA PRO A 92 -19.52 -20.60 -21.77
C PRO A 92 -20.99 -20.21 -21.56
N PHE A 93 -21.32 -18.91 -21.58
CA PHE A 93 -22.59 -18.38 -21.13
C PHE A 93 -23.45 -17.87 -22.28
N GLU A 94 -24.76 -18.12 -22.19
CA GLU A 94 -25.71 -17.68 -23.19
C GLU A 94 -25.69 -16.16 -23.34
N LYS A 95 -25.61 -15.70 -24.59
CA LYS A 95 -25.64 -14.28 -24.95
C LYS A 95 -26.97 -13.69 -24.50
N ALA A 96 -26.93 -12.57 -23.77
CA ALA A 96 -28.15 -11.91 -23.35
C ALA A 96 -28.85 -11.29 -24.56
N VAL A 97 -30.10 -11.65 -24.81
CA VAL A 97 -30.90 -11.04 -25.87
C VAL A 97 -31.44 -9.70 -25.36
N GLY A 98 -31.12 -8.60 -26.03
CA GLY A 98 -31.61 -7.27 -25.68
C GLY A 98 -31.91 -6.42 -26.91
N SER A 99 -32.89 -5.52 -26.83
CA SER A 99 -33.16 -4.59 -27.92
C SER A 99 -32.07 -3.51 -27.99
N LYS A 100 -31.56 -3.23 -29.20
CA LYS A 100 -30.53 -2.19 -29.43
C LYS A 100 -30.92 -0.80 -28.92
N TYR A 101 -32.23 -0.54 -28.83
CA TYR A 101 -32.82 0.64 -28.24
C TYR A 101 -33.87 0.20 -27.21
N TYR A 102 -33.89 0.82 -26.04
CA TYR A 102 -34.76 0.44 -24.91
C TYR A 102 -36.25 0.41 -25.28
N PHE A 103 -36.66 1.16 -26.30
CA PHE A 103 -38.06 1.25 -26.73
C PHE A 103 -38.36 0.68 -28.13
N PHE A 104 -37.46 0.75 -29.12
CA PHE A 104 -37.74 0.25 -30.49
C PHE A 104 -36.45 -0.14 -31.23
N GLY A 105 -35.97 -1.36 -31.04
CA GLY A 105 -34.85 -1.90 -31.81
C GLY A 105 -34.98 -3.40 -32.02
N PRO A 106 -34.36 -3.95 -33.09
CA PRO A 106 -34.33 -5.40 -33.30
C PRO A 106 -33.61 -6.09 -32.12
N PRO A 107 -34.00 -7.32 -31.77
CA PRO A 107 -33.31 -8.08 -30.73
C PRO A 107 -31.87 -8.34 -31.19
N THR A 108 -30.92 -7.82 -30.45
CA THR A 108 -29.48 -8.00 -30.66
C THR A 108 -28.89 -8.77 -29.49
N LEU A 109 -27.93 -9.63 -29.80
CA LEU A 109 -27.19 -10.40 -28.80
C LEU A 109 -26.14 -9.48 -28.19
N PHE A 110 -26.30 -9.18 -26.89
CA PHE A 110 -25.33 -8.42 -26.12
C PHE A 110 -24.46 -9.36 -25.30
N PHE A 111 -23.16 -9.03 -25.25
CA PHE A 111 -22.26 -9.70 -24.33
C PHE A 111 -22.67 -9.38 -22.89
N PRO A 112 -22.66 -10.38 -22.00
CA PRO A 112 -22.99 -10.16 -20.60
C PRO A 112 -22.02 -9.16 -19.98
N ASN A 113 -22.55 -8.24 -19.19
CA ASN A 113 -21.72 -7.34 -18.39
C ASN A 113 -20.84 -8.15 -17.41
N LEU A 114 -19.69 -7.61 -17.02
CA LEU A 114 -18.71 -8.26 -16.15
C LEU A 114 -19.33 -8.83 -14.86
N PHE A 115 -20.27 -8.11 -14.25
CA PHE A 115 -20.98 -8.58 -13.05
C PHE A 115 -21.94 -9.74 -13.32
N SER A 116 -22.62 -9.72 -14.47
CA SER A 116 -23.48 -10.84 -14.87
C SER A 116 -22.63 -12.08 -15.15
N TYR A 117 -21.48 -11.89 -15.80
CA TYR A 117 -20.49 -12.93 -16.05
C TYR A 117 -19.97 -13.56 -14.75
N MET A 118 -19.58 -12.74 -13.77
CA MET A 118 -19.16 -13.22 -12.44
C MET A 118 -20.27 -14.01 -11.73
N LYS A 119 -21.50 -13.50 -11.75
CA LYS A 119 -22.65 -14.17 -11.11
C LYS A 119 -22.91 -15.55 -11.72
N GLN A 120 -22.88 -15.65 -13.03
CA GLN A 120 -23.08 -16.93 -13.72
C GLN A 120 -21.93 -17.90 -13.46
N LEU A 121 -20.68 -17.41 -13.46
CA LEU A 121 -19.51 -18.20 -13.11
C LEU A 121 -19.57 -18.74 -11.68
N TYR A 122 -20.01 -17.91 -10.72
CA TYR A 122 -20.24 -18.31 -9.34
C TYR A 122 -21.30 -19.42 -9.26
N THR A 123 -22.42 -19.30 -9.98
CA THR A 123 -23.49 -20.30 -9.97
C THR A 123 -23.05 -21.63 -10.59
N THR A 124 -22.28 -21.59 -11.68
CA THR A 124 -21.89 -22.81 -12.41
C THR A 124 -20.70 -23.54 -11.78
N ARG A 125 -19.68 -22.80 -11.30
CA ARG A 125 -18.39 -23.36 -10.84
C ARG A 125 -18.04 -23.04 -9.40
N GLY A 126 -18.92 -22.34 -8.68
CA GLY A 126 -18.73 -22.00 -7.28
C GLY A 126 -17.80 -20.80 -7.03
N PHE A 127 -17.84 -20.30 -5.80
CA PHE A 127 -17.07 -19.12 -5.38
C PHE A 127 -15.56 -19.30 -5.41
N LEU A 128 -15.08 -20.50 -5.07
CA LEU A 128 -13.63 -20.78 -5.00
C LEU A 128 -12.95 -20.61 -6.36
N THR A 129 -13.69 -20.83 -7.45
CA THR A 129 -13.20 -20.59 -8.82
C THR A 129 -12.88 -19.12 -9.06
N LEU A 130 -13.63 -18.18 -8.45
CA LEU A 130 -13.37 -16.74 -8.56
C LEU A 130 -12.17 -16.30 -7.70
N LEU A 131 -11.75 -17.12 -6.74
CA LEU A 131 -10.57 -16.90 -5.90
C LEU A 131 -9.32 -17.65 -6.41
N THR A 132 -9.39 -18.29 -7.57
CA THR A 132 -8.25 -18.99 -8.17
C THR A 132 -7.15 -18.00 -8.54
N GLY A 133 -5.91 -18.30 -8.19
CA GLY A 133 -4.76 -17.40 -8.37
C GLY A 133 -4.69 -16.24 -7.37
N LEU A 134 -5.45 -16.30 -6.27
CA LEU A 134 -5.33 -15.32 -5.20
C LEU A 134 -3.96 -15.41 -4.50
N ASP A 135 -3.40 -16.61 -4.39
CA ASP A 135 -2.07 -16.86 -3.84
C ASP A 135 -0.99 -16.12 -4.62
N SER A 136 -1.00 -16.22 -5.94
CA SER A 136 -0.07 -15.49 -6.81
C SER A 136 -0.33 -13.99 -6.78
N ALA A 137 -1.59 -13.53 -6.70
CA ALA A 137 -1.94 -12.11 -6.52
C ALA A 137 -1.40 -11.51 -5.21
N ILE A 138 -1.44 -12.27 -4.11
CA ILE A 138 -0.86 -11.86 -2.82
C ILE A 138 0.66 -11.76 -2.94
N CYS A 139 1.33 -12.75 -3.55
CA CYS A 139 2.77 -12.69 -3.79
C CYS A 139 3.17 -11.47 -4.61
N ILE A 140 2.43 -11.16 -5.68
CA ILE A 140 2.63 -9.94 -6.50
C ILE A 140 2.62 -8.70 -5.62
N ARG A 141 1.60 -8.56 -4.76
CA ARG A 141 1.46 -7.38 -3.91
C ARG A 141 2.58 -7.27 -2.88
N PHE A 142 2.96 -8.39 -2.27
CA PHE A 142 4.03 -8.47 -1.29
C PHE A 142 5.39 -8.07 -1.89
N PHE A 143 5.77 -8.66 -3.02
CA PHE A 143 7.01 -8.31 -3.70
C PHE A 143 7.01 -6.86 -4.19
N SER A 144 5.89 -6.38 -4.72
CA SER A 144 5.76 -4.97 -5.10
C SER A 144 6.07 -4.04 -3.93
N SER A 145 5.49 -4.26 -2.75
CA SER A 145 5.75 -3.41 -1.56
C SER A 145 7.21 -3.37 -1.13
N ILE A 146 7.87 -4.53 -1.11
CA ILE A 146 9.29 -4.64 -0.72
C ILE A 146 10.18 -3.92 -1.73
N ILE A 147 9.95 -4.16 -3.02
CA ILE A 147 10.76 -3.60 -4.10
C ILE A 147 10.50 -2.10 -4.21
N ASP A 148 9.26 -1.66 -4.09
CA ASP A 148 8.88 -0.25 -4.04
C ASP A 148 9.74 0.45 -2.98
N SER A 149 9.71 -0.02 -1.73
CA SER A 149 10.49 0.57 -0.63
C SER A 149 12.00 0.58 -0.91
N ALA A 150 12.55 -0.52 -1.43
CA ALA A 150 13.98 -0.62 -1.75
C ALA A 150 14.40 0.34 -2.88
N VAL A 151 13.61 0.43 -3.94
CA VAL A 151 13.90 1.28 -5.10
C VAL A 151 13.65 2.75 -4.77
N TRP A 152 12.62 3.07 -3.97
CA TRP A 152 12.38 4.42 -3.48
C TRP A 152 13.58 4.95 -2.69
N ASN A 153 14.11 4.16 -1.75
CA ASN A 153 15.30 4.51 -0.97
C ASN A 153 16.57 4.60 -1.84
N ALA A 154 16.74 3.70 -2.81
CA ALA A 154 17.86 3.78 -3.74
C ALA A 154 17.79 5.07 -4.57
N MET A 155 16.61 5.42 -5.10
CA MET A 155 16.42 6.61 -5.93
C MET A 155 16.56 7.92 -5.15
N ASP A 156 16.29 7.96 -3.84
CA ASP A 156 16.59 9.13 -3.00
C ASP A 156 18.09 9.45 -2.96
N ASN A 157 18.95 8.43 -2.98
CA ASN A 157 20.40 8.63 -3.04
C ASN A 157 20.88 9.16 -4.40
N PHE A 158 20.18 8.84 -5.50
CA PHE A 158 20.58 9.24 -6.85
C PHE A 158 20.02 10.61 -7.28
N VAL A 159 18.76 10.91 -6.93
CA VAL A 159 18.05 12.13 -7.38
C VAL A 159 18.14 13.25 -6.32
N GLY A 160 18.61 12.92 -5.12
CA GLY A 160 18.65 13.80 -3.95
C GLY A 160 17.32 13.79 -3.20
N GLU A 161 17.37 14.12 -1.91
CA GLU A 161 16.21 14.14 -1.01
C GLU A 161 15.16 15.14 -1.53
N VAL A 162 14.06 14.61 -2.10
CA VAL A 162 12.94 15.44 -2.53
C VAL A 162 12.20 15.87 -1.28
N ASN A 163 12.44 17.10 -0.84
CA ASN A 163 11.66 17.72 0.23
C ASN A 163 10.17 17.63 -0.13
N THR A 164 9.43 16.80 0.61
CA THR A 164 7.97 16.65 0.53
C THR A 164 7.22 17.85 1.10
N ASP A 165 7.95 18.92 1.47
CA ASP A 165 7.38 20.19 1.87
C ASP A 165 6.45 20.74 0.78
N LEU A 166 5.16 20.54 1.03
CA LEU A 166 4.00 21.00 0.26
C LEU A 166 4.01 22.50 -0.07
N ARG A 167 4.93 23.27 0.54
CA ARG A 167 5.08 24.73 0.38
C ARG A 167 5.94 25.14 -0.83
N LYS A 168 6.76 24.24 -1.40
CA LYS A 168 7.49 24.45 -2.67
C LYS A 168 6.88 23.66 -3.83
N LYS A 169 5.56 23.53 -3.85
CA LYS A 169 4.76 22.83 -4.88
C LYS A 169 4.76 23.48 -6.29
N GLN A 170 5.70 24.36 -6.62
CA GLN A 170 5.60 25.22 -7.82
C GLN A 170 6.84 25.26 -8.73
N SER A 171 7.83 24.39 -8.56
CA SER A 171 8.83 24.19 -9.62
C SER A 171 8.51 22.93 -10.41
N LEU A 172 8.23 23.07 -11.71
CA LEU A 172 8.05 21.96 -12.64
C LEU A 172 9.16 20.92 -12.50
N GLU A 173 10.37 21.37 -12.16
CA GLU A 173 11.54 20.53 -11.94
C GLU A 173 11.33 19.47 -10.84
N ASN A 174 10.70 19.83 -9.73
CA ASN A 174 10.43 18.88 -8.64
C ASN A 174 9.35 17.87 -9.04
N SER A 175 8.31 18.32 -9.75
CA SER A 175 7.27 17.43 -10.27
C SER A 175 7.81 16.44 -11.29
N VAL A 176 8.72 16.87 -12.16
CA VAL A 176 9.40 16.00 -13.14
C VAL A 176 10.29 14.99 -12.41
N ARG A 177 11.07 15.39 -11.41
CA ARG A 177 11.91 14.47 -10.61
C ARG A 177 11.07 13.41 -9.91
N ILE A 178 9.94 13.79 -9.29
CA ILE A 178 9.01 12.85 -8.67
C ILE A 178 8.40 11.91 -9.71
N ALA A 179 7.99 12.43 -10.87
CA ALA A 179 7.43 11.62 -11.95
C ALA A 179 8.44 10.60 -12.49
N VAL A 180 9.69 11.01 -12.71
CA VAL A 180 10.78 10.10 -13.14
C VAL A 180 11.00 9.02 -12.10
N LYS A 181 11.06 9.38 -10.81
CA LYS A 181 11.21 8.41 -9.72
C LYS A 181 10.06 7.40 -9.70
N LEU A 182 8.82 7.87 -9.79
CA LEU A 182 7.62 7.03 -9.89
C LEU A 182 7.70 6.06 -11.07
N VAL A 183 8.03 6.56 -12.26
CA VAL A 183 8.08 5.74 -13.49
C VAL A 183 9.17 4.68 -13.40
N VAL A 184 10.37 5.04 -12.93
CA VAL A 184 11.49 4.11 -12.79
C VAL A 184 11.15 3.01 -11.78
N THR A 185 10.64 3.39 -10.60
CA THR A 185 10.20 2.42 -9.59
C THR A 185 9.14 1.48 -10.15
N ASP A 186 8.10 2.02 -10.79
CA ASP A 186 7.03 1.25 -11.41
C ASP A 186 7.55 0.26 -12.46
N CYS A 187 8.52 0.68 -13.29
CA CYS A 187 9.13 -0.17 -14.31
C CYS A 187 9.91 -1.33 -13.69
N VAL A 188 10.72 -1.07 -12.67
CA VAL A 188 11.50 -2.11 -11.97
C VAL A 188 10.57 -3.11 -11.29
N VAL A 189 9.57 -2.60 -10.56
CA VAL A 189 8.58 -3.42 -9.85
C VAL A 189 7.79 -4.28 -10.83
N LYS A 190 7.26 -3.69 -11.92
CA LYS A 190 6.52 -4.44 -12.93
C LYS A 190 7.38 -5.51 -13.59
N THR A 191 8.67 -5.28 -13.79
CA THR A 191 9.59 -6.25 -14.40
C THR A 191 9.78 -7.47 -13.49
N ILE A 192 10.04 -7.24 -12.20
CA ILE A 192 10.27 -8.33 -11.23
C ILE A 192 8.96 -9.08 -10.93
N THR A 193 7.83 -8.37 -10.87
CA THR A 193 6.53 -8.96 -10.55
C THR A 193 5.86 -9.65 -11.76
N ARG A 194 6.34 -9.41 -12.99
CA ARG A 194 5.82 -10.00 -14.23
C ARG A 194 5.70 -11.54 -14.22
N PRO A 195 6.71 -12.33 -13.82
CA PRO A 195 6.58 -13.80 -13.77
C PRO A 195 5.42 -14.27 -12.92
N PHE A 196 5.18 -13.65 -11.76
CA PHE A 196 4.07 -14.01 -10.89
C PHE A 196 2.71 -13.69 -11.54
N LYS A 197 2.61 -12.58 -12.29
CA LYS A 197 1.40 -12.26 -13.06
C LYS A 197 1.11 -13.29 -14.16
N VAL A 198 2.16 -13.81 -14.80
CA VAL A 198 2.01 -14.88 -15.80
C VAL A 198 1.50 -16.17 -15.17
N VAL A 199 2.03 -16.54 -14.00
CA VAL A 199 1.56 -17.73 -13.24
C VAL A 199 0.09 -17.56 -12.84
N MET A 200 -0.30 -16.39 -12.34
CA MET A 200 -1.69 -16.07 -12.00
C MET A 200 -2.62 -16.25 -13.21
N LEU A 201 -2.26 -15.68 -14.36
CA LEU A 201 -3.04 -15.80 -15.59
C LEU A 201 -3.16 -17.25 -16.07
N ARG A 202 -2.10 -18.06 -15.91
CA ARG A 202 -2.13 -19.48 -16.25
C ARG A 202 -3.04 -20.29 -15.32
N GLN A 203 -3.03 -20.00 -14.01
CA GLN A 203 -3.97 -20.60 -13.06
C GLN A 203 -5.42 -20.27 -13.45
N ILE A 204 -5.69 -19.04 -13.89
CA ILE A 204 -7.00 -18.63 -14.41
C ILE A 204 -7.33 -19.38 -15.71
N ALA A 205 -6.37 -19.56 -16.63
CA ALA A 205 -6.59 -20.33 -17.85
C ALA A 205 -6.89 -21.82 -17.57
N CYS A 206 -6.30 -22.43 -16.54
CA CYS A 206 -6.64 -23.80 -16.14
C CYS A 206 -8.11 -23.98 -15.75
N ILE A 207 -8.79 -22.91 -15.31
CA ILE A 207 -10.24 -22.91 -15.12
C ILE A 207 -10.91 -23.26 -16.45
N ILE A 208 -10.58 -22.58 -17.54
CA ILE A 208 -11.18 -22.78 -18.86
C ILE A 208 -11.09 -24.25 -19.28
N GLU A 209 -9.91 -24.84 -19.12
CA GLU A 209 -9.60 -26.23 -19.48
C GLU A 209 -10.20 -27.29 -18.54
N ASN A 210 -10.87 -26.87 -17.45
CA ASN A 210 -11.37 -27.75 -16.40
C ASN A 210 -10.28 -28.66 -15.80
N ARG A 211 -9.05 -28.15 -15.71
CA ARG A 211 -7.90 -28.86 -15.11
C ARG A 211 -7.76 -28.50 -13.63
N ALA A 212 -7.08 -29.37 -12.89
CA ALA A 212 -6.70 -29.09 -11.50
C ALA A 212 -5.82 -27.83 -11.43
N VAL A 213 -6.17 -26.91 -10.53
CA VAL A 213 -5.40 -25.69 -10.29
C VAL A 213 -4.12 -26.06 -9.52
N PHE A 214 -2.98 -25.66 -10.05
CA PHE A 214 -1.67 -25.86 -9.42
C PHE A 214 -1.33 -24.72 -8.46
N SER A 215 -0.51 -25.00 -7.44
CA SER A 215 -0.01 -23.97 -6.53
C SER A 215 0.99 -23.03 -7.22
N THR A 216 1.12 -21.79 -6.73
CA THR A 216 2.02 -20.79 -7.32
C THR A 216 3.47 -21.30 -7.46
N LEU A 217 3.98 -22.06 -6.48
CA LEU A 217 5.34 -22.60 -6.50
C LEU A 217 5.56 -23.62 -7.62
N GLN A 218 4.59 -24.51 -7.83
CA GLN A 218 4.64 -25.47 -8.94
C GLN A 218 4.61 -24.72 -10.28
N GLY A 219 3.76 -23.70 -10.41
CA GLY A 219 3.69 -22.87 -11.61
C GLY A 219 5.01 -22.18 -11.97
N ILE A 220 5.74 -21.68 -10.98
CA ILE A 220 7.07 -21.06 -11.17
C ILE A 220 8.10 -22.10 -11.59
N GLU A 221 8.11 -23.28 -10.97
CA GLU A 221 9.03 -24.37 -11.33
C GLU A 221 8.81 -24.83 -12.78
N TYR A 222 7.55 -24.98 -13.20
CA TYR A 222 7.22 -25.29 -14.59
C TYR A 222 7.64 -24.17 -15.56
N GLY A 223 7.42 -22.90 -15.20
CA GLY A 223 7.85 -21.76 -16.00
C GLY A 223 9.38 -21.69 -16.15
N TRP A 224 10.12 -22.07 -15.11
CA TRP A 224 11.57 -22.09 -15.15
C TRP A 224 12.12 -23.24 -16.00
N LYS A 225 11.50 -24.42 -15.93
CA LYS A 225 11.87 -25.59 -16.74
C LYS A 225 11.54 -25.43 -18.23
N ALA A 226 10.41 -24.77 -18.54
CA ALA A 226 9.96 -24.55 -19.92
C ALA A 226 10.65 -23.36 -20.60
N GLY A 227 11.40 -22.55 -19.86
CA GLY A 227 11.93 -21.27 -20.34
C GLY A 227 10.82 -20.23 -20.41
N TRP A 228 10.99 -19.12 -19.69
CA TRP A 228 9.99 -18.04 -19.67
C TRP A 228 9.76 -17.44 -21.06
N THR A 229 10.73 -17.54 -21.98
CA THR A 229 10.68 -17.02 -23.35
C THR A 229 9.58 -17.66 -24.20
N ASP A 230 9.35 -18.97 -24.03
CA ASP A 230 8.33 -19.71 -24.81
C ASP A 230 6.91 -19.46 -24.27
N LEU A 231 6.79 -18.91 -23.06
CA LEU A 231 5.50 -18.50 -22.49
C LEU A 231 5.01 -17.12 -22.99
N TYR A 232 5.81 -16.40 -23.79
CA TYR A 232 5.51 -15.05 -24.27
C TYR A 232 5.13 -14.95 -25.75
N THR A 233 5.20 -16.05 -26.50
CA THR A 233 4.73 -16.20 -27.90
C THR A 233 3.50 -17.06 -27.96
#